data_AF-A0A661Y9D6-F1
#
_entry.id   AF-A0A661Y9D6-F1
#
_cell.length_a   1.000
_cell.length_b   1.000
_cell.length_c   1.000
_cell.angle_alpha   90.00
_cell.angle_beta   90.00
_cell.angle_gamma   90.00
#
_symmetry.space_group_name_H-M   'P 1'
#
loop_
_entity.id
_entity.type
_entity.pdbx_description
1 polymer ?
#
loop_
_entity_poly.entity_id
_entity_poly.type
_entity_poly.pdbx_seq_one_letter_code
_entity_poly.pdbx_strand_id
1 'polypeptide(L)'
;RNQYDVSCSELDFLVETARETEGVLGARMMGGGFGGCTINLVHRSKLASFKEIIANKYKTPEGEKPDIIEVEIREGTSLVK
;
A
#
# COMPACT_ATOMS: atom_id res chain seq x y z
N ARG A 1 8.77 8.55 -12.55
CA ARG A 1 8.18 7.24 -12.16
C ARG A 1 8.74 6.13 -13.04
N ASN A 2 8.66 6.22 -14.37
CA ASN A 2 8.91 5.08 -15.28
C ASN A 2 10.33 5.06 -15.86
N GLN A 3 11.37 5.35 -15.08
CA GLN A 3 12.76 5.36 -15.58
C GLN A 3 13.59 4.18 -15.08
N TYR A 4 13.16 3.56 -13.98
CA TYR A 4 13.92 2.50 -13.31
C TYR A 4 13.32 1.11 -13.54
N ASP A 5 12.09 1.04 -14.07
CA ASP A 5 11.39 -0.19 -14.48
C ASP A 5 11.37 -1.33 -13.45
N VAL A 6 11.23 -0.95 -12.18
CA VAL A 6 11.08 -1.88 -11.04
C VAL A 6 9.63 -2.06 -10.56
N SER A 7 8.65 -1.46 -11.24
CA SER A 7 7.25 -1.65 -10.88
C SER A 7 6.69 -2.93 -11.50
N CYS A 8 5.48 -3.29 -11.10
CA CYS A 8 4.68 -4.33 -11.74
C CYS A 8 3.21 -3.88 -11.77
N SER A 9 2.38 -4.59 -12.53
CA SER A 9 0.97 -4.28 -12.69
C SER A 9 0.21 -4.20 -11.35
N GLU A 10 0.58 -5.05 -10.40
CA GLU A 10 -0.01 -5.15 -9.08
C GLU A 10 0.28 -3.89 -8.25
N LEU A 11 1.55 -3.49 -8.19
CA LEU A 11 1.97 -2.30 -7.47
C LEU A 11 1.40 -1.03 -8.10
N ASP A 12 1.44 -0.93 -9.43
CA ASP A 12 0.89 0.20 -10.16
C ASP A 12 -0.63 0.32 -9.92
N PHE A 13 -1.36 -0.80 -9.98
CA PHE A 13 -2.79 -0.81 -9.68
C PHE A 13 -3.09 -0.35 -8.25
N LEU A 14 -2.37 -0.87 -7.26
CA LEU A 14 -2.56 -0.51 -5.85
C LEU A 14 -2.26 0.97 -5.62
N VAL A 15 -1.18 1.50 -6.20
CA VAL A 15 -0.81 2.92 -6.09
C VAL A 15 -1.85 3.82 -6.73
N GLU A 16 -2.28 3.55 -7.97
CA GLU A 16 -3.25 4.42 -8.65
C GLU A 16 -4.63 4.34 -7.95
N THR A 17 -5.08 3.14 -7.55
CA THR A 17 -6.32 2.98 -6.79
C THR A 17 -6.29 3.75 -5.47
N ALA A 18 -5.16 3.71 -4.76
CA ALA A 18 -5.01 4.46 -3.52
C ALA A 18 -5.08 5.96 -3.76
N ARG A 19 -4.42 6.48 -4.80
CA ARG A 19 -4.42 7.92 -5.13
C ARG A 19 -5.78 8.46 -5.54
N GLU A 20 -6.62 7.63 -6.15
CA GLU A 20 -8.01 7.98 -6.49
C GLU A 20 -8.97 7.91 -5.29
N THR A 21 -8.53 7.32 -4.17
CA THR A 21 -9.39 7.15 -2.99
C THR A 21 -9.42 8.42 -2.14
N GLU A 22 -10.63 8.88 -1.81
CA GLU A 22 -10.83 10.07 -0.98
C GLU A 22 -10.12 9.93 0.39
N GLY A 23 -9.34 10.95 0.76
CA GLY A 23 -8.60 10.98 2.00
C GLY A 23 -7.19 10.39 1.94
N VAL A 24 -6.74 9.93 0.77
CA VAL A 24 -5.35 9.53 0.53
C VAL A 24 -4.55 10.73 0.02
N LEU A 25 -3.50 11.10 0.75
CA LEU A 25 -2.59 12.21 0.41
C LEU A 25 -1.52 11.80 -0.59
N GLY A 26 -1.17 10.51 -0.63
CA GLY A 26 -0.20 9.97 -1.55
C GLY A 26 0.02 8.48 -1.34
N ALA A 27 0.53 7.84 -2.40
CA ALA A 27 0.87 6.42 -2.43
C ALA A 27 2.11 6.19 -3.28
N ARG A 28 2.92 5.20 -2.92
CA ARG A 28 4.04 4.70 -3.75
C ARG A 28 4.42 3.27 -3.38
N MET A 29 5.18 2.61 -4.26
CA MET A 29 5.87 1.36 -3.93
C MET A 29 6.87 1.54 -2.78
N MET A 30 7.01 0.51 -1.95
CA MET A 30 7.99 0.43 -0.86
C MET A 30 8.93 -0.76 -1.10
N GLY A 31 10.23 -0.56 -0.90
CA GLY A 31 11.24 -1.61 -1.09
C GLY A 31 11.78 -1.68 -2.53
N GLY A 32 12.26 -2.86 -2.92
CA GLY A 32 13.01 -3.09 -4.16
C GLY A 32 12.17 -3.13 -5.45
N GLY A 33 10.86 -3.41 -5.36
CA GLY A 33 9.98 -3.56 -6.52
C GLY A 33 9.78 -5.00 -6.98
N PHE A 34 9.25 -5.15 -8.21
CA PHE A 34 8.84 -6.42 -8.82
C PHE A 34 7.82 -7.21 -7.99
N GLY A 35 6.98 -6.48 -7.24
CA GLY A 35 6.04 -7.02 -6.25
C GLY A 35 6.26 -6.43 -4.86
N GLY A 36 5.62 -7.01 -3.85
CA GLY A 36 5.73 -6.58 -2.46
C GLY A 36 4.66 -5.56 -2.06
N CYS A 37 5.08 -4.45 -1.42
CA CYS A 37 4.16 -3.56 -0.71
C CYS A 37 4.07 -2.15 -1.32
N THR A 38 2.93 -1.50 -1.09
CA THR A 38 2.76 -0.06 -1.26
C THR A 38 2.62 0.61 0.10
N ILE A 39 3.11 1.85 0.21
CA ILE A 39 2.91 2.69 1.39
C ILE A 39 1.98 3.85 1.03
N ASN A 40 1.00 4.10 1.89
CA ASN A 40 -0.11 5.01 1.62
C ASN A 40 -0.29 5.96 2.81
N LEU A 41 -0.36 7.26 2.53
CA LEU A 41 -0.66 8.28 3.53
C LEU A 41 -2.17 8.56 3.51
N VAL A 42 -2.88 8.10 4.55
CA VAL A 42 -4.35 8.15 4.59
C VAL A 42 -4.80 8.95 5.81
N HIS A 43 -5.77 9.84 5.64
CA HIS A 43 -6.44 10.49 6.76
C HIS A 43 -7.09 9.44 7.65
N ARG A 44 -6.85 9.54 8.97
CA ARG A 44 -7.34 8.57 9.96
C ARG A 44 -8.86 8.35 9.88
N SER A 45 -9.64 9.41 9.61
CA SER A 45 -11.09 9.33 9.44
C SER A 45 -11.55 8.55 8.21
N LYS A 46 -10.68 8.31 7.23
CA LYS A 46 -10.96 7.61 5.97
C LYS A 46 -10.32 6.22 5.90
N LEU A 47 -9.68 5.77 6.98
CA LEU A 47 -8.94 4.51 7.00
C LEU A 47 -9.83 3.28 6.78
N ALA A 48 -11.00 3.23 7.41
CA ALA A 48 -11.93 2.10 7.25
C ALA A 48 -12.42 1.98 5.80
N SER A 49 -12.89 3.08 5.21
CA SER A 49 -13.32 3.12 3.80
C SER A 49 -12.18 2.80 2.84
N PHE A 50 -10.97 3.29 3.12
CA PHE A 50 -9.79 2.97 2.31
C PHE A 50 -9.51 1.46 2.27
N LYS A 51 -9.54 0.79 3.43
CA LYS A 51 -9.33 -0.66 3.53
C LYS A 51 -10.35 -1.44 2.71
N GLU A 52 -11.62 -1.08 2.80
CA GLU A 52 -12.69 -1.73 2.04
C GLU A 52 -12.51 -1.53 0.53
N ILE A 53 -12.20 -0.31 0.10
CA ILE A 53 -11.99 0.02 -1.31
C ILE A 53 -10.83 -0.80 -1.89
N ILE A 54 -9.67 -0.81 -1.23
CA ILE A 54 -8.50 -1.56 -1.69
C ILE A 54 -8.78 -3.07 -1.72
N ALA A 55 -9.35 -3.62 -0.65
CA ALA A 55 -9.64 -5.04 -0.54
C ALA A 55 -10.71 -5.55 -1.53
N ASN A 56 -11.56 -4.65 -2.04
CA ASN A 56 -12.58 -4.99 -3.03
C ASN A 56 -12.12 -4.75 -4.47
N LYS A 57 -11.28 -3.72 -4.71
CA LYS A 57 -10.79 -3.39 -6.05
C LYS A 57 -9.61 -4.26 -6.48
N TYR A 58 -8.72 -4.63 -5.56
CA TYR A 58 -7.57 -5.46 -5.88
C TYR A 58 -7.85 -6.94 -5.60
N LYS A 59 -7.53 -7.78 -6.58
CA LYS A 59 -7.41 -9.23 -6.42
C LYS A 59 -6.26 -9.74 -7.28
N THR A 60 -5.56 -10.76 -6.80
CA THR A 60 -4.63 -11.52 -7.64
C THR A 60 -5.39 -12.31 -8.71
N PRO A 61 -4.72 -12.83 -9.76
CA PRO A 61 -5.34 -13.75 -10.72
C PRO A 61 -6.01 -14.96 -10.05
N GLU A 62 -5.48 -15.43 -8.92
CA GLU A 62 -6.00 -16.52 -8.10
C GLU A 62 -7.16 -16.10 -7.19
N GLY A 63 -7.46 -14.80 -7.12
CA GLY A 63 -8.57 -14.23 -6.36
C GLY A 63 -8.22 -13.79 -4.95
N GLU A 64 -6.94 -13.78 -4.58
CA GLU A 64 -6.47 -13.38 -3.26
C GLU A 64 -6.56 -11.87 -3.06
N LYS A 65 -6.83 -11.45 -1.82
CA LYS A 65 -6.93 -10.04 -1.42
C LYS A 65 -5.58 -9.54 -0.90
N PRO A 66 -5.32 -8.22 -0.92
CA PRO A 66 -4.10 -7.69 -0.36
C PRO A 66 -4.20 -7.67 1.18
N ASP A 67 -3.09 -7.95 1.85
CA ASP A 67 -2.97 -7.67 3.28
C ASP A 67 -2.79 -6.16 3.51
N ILE A 68 -3.51 -5.62 4.49
CA ILE A 68 -3.44 -4.20 4.85
C ILE A 68 -2.98 -4.05 6.30
N ILE A 69 -1.76 -3.55 6.47
CA ILE A 69 -1.12 -3.38 7.77
C ILE A 69 -1.15 -1.91 8.14
N GLU A 70 -1.74 -1.59 9.30
CA GLU A 70 -1.58 -0.27 9.91
C GLU A 70 -0.22 -0.21 10.59
N VAL A 71 0.56 0.79 10.24
CA VAL A 71 1.92 0.97 10.75
C VAL A 71 2.01 2.18 11.65
N GLU A 72 2.78 2.06 12.72
CA GLU A 72 3.20 3.15 13.58
C GLU A 72 4.73 3.17 13.62
N ILE A 73 5.33 4.35 13.61
CA ILE A 73 6.78 4.50 13.75
C ILE A 73 7.16 4.06 15.17
N ARG A 74 8.12 3.14 15.25
CA ARG A 74 8.62 2.59 16.52
C ARG A 74 10.13 2.70 16.56
N GLU A 75 10.66 2.55 17.77
CA GLU A 75 12.10 2.43 18.00
C GLU A 75 12.68 1.22 17.26
N GLY A 76 13.94 1.35 16.88
CA GLY A 76 14.70 0.25 16.29
C GLY A 76 15.07 -0.83 17.32
N THR A 77 15.90 -1.77 16.89
CA THR A 77 16.37 -2.88 17.73
C THR A 77 17.06 -2.37 19.00
N SER A 78 16.67 -2.92 20.15
CA SER A 78 17.25 -2.63 21.46
C SER A 78 17.41 -3.89 22.30
N LEU A 79 18.28 -3.85 23.32
CA LEU A 79 18.42 -4.94 24.28
C LEU A 79 17.21 -4.93 25.23
N VAL A 80 16.51 -6.05 25.29
CA VAL A 80 15.46 -6.27 26.30
C VAL A 80 16.14 -6.70 27.60
N LYS A 81 15.98 -5.89 28.65
CA LYS A 81 16.47 -6.19 30.01
C LYS A 81 15.38 -6.79 30.87
#